data_AF-T5A7N3-F1
#
_entry.id   AF-T5A7N3-F1
#
_cell.length_a   1.000
_cell.length_b   1.000
_cell.length_c   1.000
_cell.angle_alpha   90.00
_cell.angle_beta   90.00
_cell.angle_gamma   90.00
#
_symmetry.space_group_name_H-M   'P 1'
#
loop_
_entity.id
_entity.type
_entity.pdbx_description
1 polymer ?
#
loop_
_entity_poly.entity_id
_entity_poly.type
_entity_poly.pdbx_seq_one_letter_code
_entity_poly.pdbx_strand_id
1 'polypeptide(L)' 'METTDRLIDSLPRVLSPRGCAYILLCAQNRPDDVKRRILAFGPEWRALTVGSSGKTAGWEKLQVVRVWRDGVS' A
#
# COMPACT_ATOMS: atom_id res chain seq x y z
N MET A 1 6.22 0.58 -12.08
CA MET A 1 6.13 -0.89 -12.00
C MET A 1 4.75 -1.28 -12.49
N GLU A 2 4.64 -1.81 -13.72
CA GLU A 2 3.33 -1.94 -14.38
C GLU A 2 2.26 -2.66 -13.53
N THR A 3 2.58 -3.82 -12.94
CA THR A 3 1.61 -4.58 -12.12
C THR A 3 1.21 -3.84 -10.85
N THR A 4 2.17 -3.25 -10.13
CA THR A 4 1.91 -2.48 -8.91
C THR A 4 1.09 -1.23 -9.21
N ASP A 5 1.39 -0.57 -10.33
CA ASP A 5 0.68 0.64 -10.76
C ASP A 5 -0.79 0.30 -11.09
N ARG A 6 -1.04 -0.76 -11.87
CA ARG A 6 -2.40 -1.23 -12.17
C ARG A 6 -3.19 -1.63 -10.92
N LEU A 7 -2.53 -2.28 -9.95
CA LEU A 7 -3.15 -2.61 -8.67
C LEU A 7 -3.56 -1.34 -7.91
N ILE A 8 -2.65 -0.37 -7.79
CA ILE A 8 -2.88 0.90 -7.09
C ILE A 8 -4.04 1.66 -7.73
N ASP A 9 -4.05 1.81 -9.07
CA ASP A 9 -5.14 2.48 -9.81
C ASP A 9 -6.51 1.80 -9.63
N SER A 10 -6.52 0.50 -9.35
CA SER A 10 -7.76 -0.25 -9.14
C SER A 10 -8.36 -0.06 -7.74
N LEU A 11 -7.56 0.37 -6.75
CA LEU A 11 -7.97 0.46 -5.34
C LEU A 11 -9.25 1.30 -5.14
N PRO A 12 -9.43 2.49 -5.77
CA PRO A 12 -10.65 3.28 -5.60
C PRO A 12 -11.93 2.56 -6.00
N ARG A 13 -11.84 1.65 -6.99
CA ARG A 13 -12.96 0.85 -7.49
C ARG A 13 -13.20 -0.39 -6.65
N VAL A 14 -12.14 -1.07 -6.17
CA VAL A 14 -12.28 -2.38 -5.53
C VAL A 14 -12.43 -2.34 -4.00
N LEU A 15 -11.91 -1.30 -3.32
CA LEU A 15 -12.14 -1.14 -1.89
C LEU A 15 -13.53 -0.57 -1.63
N SER A 16 -14.31 -1.27 -0.81
CA SER A 16 -15.51 -0.69 -0.19
C SER A 16 -15.13 0.43 0.78
N PRO A 17 -16.08 1.30 1.19
CA PRO A 17 -15.79 2.40 2.12
C PRO A 17 -15.16 1.97 3.46
N ARG A 18 -15.48 0.76 3.94
CA ARG A 18 -14.92 0.15 5.17
C ARG A 18 -13.84 -0.91 4.88
N GLY A 19 -13.47 -1.06 3.61
CA GLY A 19 -12.51 -2.08 3.16
C GLY A 19 -11.07 -1.73 3.53
N CYS A 20 -10.24 -2.76 3.66
CA CYS A 20 -8.79 -2.63 3.82
C CYS A 20 -8.08 -3.55 2.82
N ALA A 21 -6.99 -3.09 2.23
CA ALA A 21 -6.06 -3.92 1.49
C ALA A 21 -4.73 -4.03 2.25
N TYR A 22 -4.14 -5.22 2.20
CA TYR A 22 -2.79 -5.49 2.69
C TYR A 22 -1.93 -5.88 1.49
N ILE A 23 -0.96 -5.04 1.16
CA ILE A 23 -0.12 -5.18 -0.03
C ILE A 23 1.30 -5.50 0.43
N LEU A 24 1.85 -6.59 -0.07
CA LEU A 24 3.26 -6.95 0.13
C LEU A 24 4.11 -6.27 -0.94
N LEU A 25 5.12 -5.51 -0.51
CA LEU A 25 6.03 -4.75 -1.39
C LEU A 25 7.47 -5.11 -1.04
N CYS A 26 8.33 -5.23 -2.06
CA CYS A 26 9.78 -5.31 -1.90
C CYS A 26 10.44 -3.94 -2.15
N ALA A 27 11.77 -3.89 -2.10
CA ALA A 27 12.51 -2.64 -2.29
C ALA A 27 12.30 -2.04 -3.68
N GLN A 28 12.18 -2.90 -4.71
CA GLN A 28 11.96 -2.46 -6.10
C GLN A 28 10.61 -1.75 -6.29
N ASN A 29 9.61 -2.08 -5.47
CA ASN A 29 8.32 -1.39 -5.49
C ASN A 29 8.36 0.06 -5.04
N ARG A 30 9.47 0.53 -4.43
CA ARG A 30 9.55 1.85 -3.81
C ARG A 30 8.33 2.10 -2.93
N PRO A 31 8.20 1.34 -1.82
CA PRO A 31 7.01 1.36 -0.97
C PRO A 31 6.64 2.76 -0.45
N ASP A 32 7.62 3.67 -0.35
CA ASP A 32 7.34 5.07 -0.01
C ASP A 32 6.59 5.82 -1.13
N ASP A 33 7.03 5.69 -2.38
CA ASP A 33 6.31 6.21 -3.55
C ASP A 33 4.90 5.64 -3.66
N VAL A 34 4.73 4.34 -3.42
CA VAL A 34 3.42 3.68 -3.41
C VAL A 34 2.49 4.32 -2.37
N LYS A 35 2.96 4.50 -1.13
CA LYS A 35 2.17 5.17 -0.08
C LYS A 35 1.82 6.61 -0.48
N ARG A 36 2.78 7.38 -1.00
CA ARG A 36 2.53 8.77 -1.46
C ARG A 36 1.46 8.84 -2.54
N ARG A 37 1.51 7.93 -3.52
CA ARG A 37 0.50 7.85 -4.59
C ARG A 37 -0.89 7.53 -4.06
N ILE A 38 -0.99 6.60 -3.10
CA ILE A 38 -2.27 6.26 -2.46
C ILE A 38 -2.84 7.44 -1.67
N LEU A 39 -2.00 8.17 -0.92
CA LEU A 39 -2.42 9.36 -0.19
C LEU A 39 -2.93 10.47 -1.14
N ALA A 40 -2.42 10.52 -2.38
CA ALA A 40 -2.87 11.46 -3.40
C ALA A 40 -4.25 11.11 -4.00
N PHE A 41 -4.85 9.96 -3.68
CA PHE A 41 -6.22 9.63 -4.10
C PHE A 41 -7.28 10.49 -3.41
N GLY A 42 -6.96 11.11 -2.27
CA GLY A 42 -7.85 12.01 -1.55
C GLY A 42 -7.63 11.98 -0.04
N PRO A 43 -8.20 12.95 0.70
CA PRO A 43 -7.95 13.15 2.13
C PRO A 43 -8.41 11.99 3.02
N GLU A 44 -9.31 11.13 2.54
CA GLU A 44 -9.79 9.95 3.27
C GLU A 44 -8.81 8.77 3.20
N TRP A 45 -7.90 8.76 2.23
CA TRP A 45 -7.01 7.62 2.02
C TRP A 45 -5.87 7.58 3.03
N ARG A 46 -5.52 6.37 3.46
CA ARG A 46 -4.43 6.08 4.38
C ARG A 46 -3.61 4.92 3.85
N ALA A 47 -2.28 4.99 4.04
CA ALA A 47 -1.36 3.92 3.71
C ALA A 47 -0.21 3.86 4.72
N LEU A 48 -0.08 2.76 5.46
CA LEU A 48 0.97 2.58 6.48
C LEU A 48 1.65 1.22 6.37
N THR A 49 2.96 1.19 6.61
CA THR A 49 3.66 -0.09 6.83
C THR A 49 3.25 -0.67 8.18
N VAL A 50 2.73 -1.88 8.17
CA VAL A 50 2.27 -2.62 9.37
C VAL A 50 3.12 -3.84 9.69
N GLY A 51 4.08 -4.18 8.83
CA GLY A 51 5.03 -5.27 9.06
C GLY A 51 6.22 -5.20 8.10
N SER A 52 7.33 -5.83 8.49
CA SER A 52 8.50 -6.00 7.62
C SER A 52 9.23 -7.31 7.92
N SER A 53 9.79 -7.96 6.90
CA SER A 53 10.40 -9.30 7.00
C SER A 53 11.73 -9.37 7.77
N GLY A 54 12.31 -8.24 8.20
CA GLY A 54 13.62 -8.22 8.86
C GLY A 54 14.79 -8.56 7.92
N LYS A 55 16.00 -8.74 8.49
CA LYS A 55 17.27 -9.01 7.75
C LYS A 55 17.71 -10.48 7.75
N THR A 56 16.90 -11.39 8.30
CA THR A 56 17.36 -12.76 8.56
C THR A 56 17.19 -13.61 7.29
N ALA A 57 18.31 -13.90 6.62
CA ALA A 57 18.46 -14.56 5.32
C ALA A 57 18.20 -13.62 4.12
N GLY A 58 19.28 -12.98 3.66
CA GLY A 58 19.24 -11.99 2.58
C GLY A 58 18.53 -12.47 1.31
N TRP A 59 17.42 -11.82 0.99
CA TRP A 59 17.21 -11.10 -0.27
C TRP A 59 15.91 -10.27 -0.10
N GLU A 60 16.05 -8.95 -0.17
CA GLU A 60 14.99 -7.92 -0.09
C GLU A 60 14.21 -7.74 1.23
N LYS A 61 14.20 -6.50 1.73
CA LYS A 61 13.34 -6.09 2.85
C LYS A 61 11.89 -5.99 2.34
N LEU A 62 11.08 -7.00 2.60
CA LEU A 62 9.66 -6.97 2.31
C LEU A 62 8.94 -6.10 3.35
N GLN A 63 7.93 -5.38 2.90
CA GLN A 63 7.06 -4.54 3.72
C GLN A 63 5.60 -4.87 3.43
N VAL A 64 4.82 -5.03 4.49
CA VAL A 64 3.36 -5.14 4.39
C VAL A 64 2.79 -3.74 4.58
N VAL A 65 2.12 -3.21 3.56
CA VAL A 65 1.44 -1.91 3.60
C VAL A 65 -0.06 -2.14 3.72
N ARG A 66 -0.66 -1.60 4.78
CA ARG A 66 -2.11 -1.52 4.94
C ARG A 66 -2.62 -0.26 4.25
N VAL A 67 -3.68 -0.39 3.47
CA VAL A 67 -4.35 0.69 2.74
C VAL A 67 -5.84 0.69 3.06
N TRP A 68 -6.41 1.83 3.41
CA TRP A 68 -7.83 1.96 3.76
C TRP A 68 -8.34 3.40 3.59
N ARG A 69 -9.66 3.58 3.71
CA ARG A 69 -10.29 4.90 3.87
C ARG A 69 -10.63 5.13 5.34
N ASP A 70 -10.13 6.23 5.89
CA ASP A 70 -10.50 6.73 7.20
C ASP A 70 -11.85 7.41 7.03
N GLY A 71 -12.93 6.68 7.36
CA GLY A 71 -14.28 7.19 7.18
C GLY A 71 -14.43 8.50 7.92
N VAL A 72 -14.60 9.60 7.18
CA VAL A 72 -15.01 10.87 7.79
C VAL A 72 -16.41 10.61 8.33
N SER A 73 -16.51 10.53 9.66
CA SER A 73 -17.80 10.51 10.36
C SER A 73 -18.53 11.84 10.16
#